data_AF-A0A7S0SRG9-F1
#
_entry.id   AF-A0A7S0SRG9-F1
#
_cell.length_a   1.000
_cell.length_b   1.000
_cell.length_c   1.000
_cell.angle_alpha   90.00
_cell.angle_beta   90.00
_cell.angle_gamma   90.00
#
_symmetry.space_group_name_H-M   'P 1'
#
loop_
_entity.id
_entity.type
_entity.pdbx_description
1 polymer ?
#
loop_
_entity_poly.entity_id
_entity_poly.type
_entity_poly.pdbx_seq_one_letter_code
_entity_poly.pdbx_strand_id
1 'polypeptide(L)'
;LLTNQSFDYLQYLDKFYNLYNIPESLKSNKQYRNYINLLWNYLQDFFSRVQPLVELNDLIKEWYEQFETKWLNGKIAGWKQIDKHKNNDEPQPLRLEIFNSSNELEALGIDRLKEALEAIGLKCGGTLKDRAERLWSVKGLKPEDIPEKLKVKTNNNKKRKLDEVEGTNVSIDKRKQIAWEEYRIISISEIMMDIIISTKRHIEKIQTLTMEEKELELYEEENIQLVDNTKKESKKEDDDDDEPIYNPLNLPLGWDGKPIPYWLYKLHGLGVEFKCEICGNYSYWG
;
A
#
# COMPACT_ATOMS: atom_id res chain seq x y z
N LEU A 1 11.46 1.05 -10.27
CA LEU A 1 12.46 1.82 -9.48
C LEU A 1 13.79 1.06 -9.28
N LEU A 2 14.23 0.21 -10.22
CA LEU A 2 15.57 -0.39 -10.24
C LEU A 2 16.13 -0.39 -11.66
N THR A 3 16.65 0.76 -12.07
CA THR A 3 17.61 1.00 -13.14
C THR A 3 17.99 2.48 -12.98
N ASN A 4 19.18 2.91 -13.40
CA ASN A 4 19.53 4.33 -13.57
C ASN A 4 18.70 4.99 -14.70
N GLN A 5 17.41 4.72 -14.71
CA GLN A 5 16.46 5.14 -15.72
C GLN A 5 15.65 6.26 -15.10
N SER A 6 15.91 7.48 -15.58
CA SER A 6 15.01 8.60 -15.33
C SER A 6 13.63 8.24 -15.88
N PHE A 7 12.61 8.51 -15.09
CA PHE A 7 11.22 8.44 -15.54
C PHE A 7 10.73 9.87 -15.72
N ASP A 8 10.13 10.14 -16.88
CA ASP A 8 9.31 11.33 -17.03
C ASP A 8 7.97 11.15 -16.28
N TYR A 9 7.26 12.25 -16.03
CA TYR A 9 6.04 12.25 -15.25
C TYR A 9 4.94 11.34 -15.82
N LEU A 10 4.78 11.29 -17.15
CA LEU A 10 3.84 10.36 -17.79
C LEU A 10 4.20 8.89 -17.53
N GLN A 11 5.50 8.56 -17.57
CA GLN A 11 5.98 7.21 -17.29
C GLN A 11 5.79 6.83 -15.82
N TYR A 12 5.85 7.81 -14.91
CA TYR A 12 5.51 7.62 -13.51
C TYR A 12 4.02 7.31 -13.34
N LEU A 13 3.14 8.08 -14.00
CA LEU A 13 1.69 7.89 -13.92
C LEU A 13 1.24 6.50 -14.43
N ASP A 14 1.94 5.93 -15.40
CA ASP A 14 1.68 4.56 -15.88
C ASP A 14 2.11 3.45 -14.90
N LYS A 15 2.87 3.79 -13.85
CA LYS A 15 3.57 2.80 -13.02
C LYS A 15 3.32 2.92 -11.53
N PHE A 16 2.88 4.08 -11.02
CA PHE A 16 2.79 4.30 -9.57
C PHE A 16 1.83 3.32 -8.87
N TYR A 17 0.78 2.86 -9.57
CA TYR A 17 -0.15 1.85 -9.09
C TYR A 17 0.29 0.41 -9.40
N ASN A 18 1.36 0.21 -10.17
CA ASN A 18 1.90 -1.10 -10.51
C ASN A 18 3.07 -1.47 -9.58
N LEU A 19 2.74 -1.77 -8.32
CA LEU A 19 3.73 -2.07 -7.29
C LEU A 19 4.23 -3.53 -7.30
N TYR A 20 3.50 -4.43 -7.97
CA TYR A 20 3.86 -5.85 -8.06
C TYR A 20 5.17 -6.11 -8.83
N ASN A 21 5.55 -5.22 -9.73
CA ASN A 21 6.79 -5.31 -10.51
C ASN A 21 8.04 -4.84 -9.75
N ILE A 22 7.89 -4.28 -8.54
CA ILE A 22 9.02 -3.80 -7.74
C ILE A 22 9.70 -5.00 -7.05
N PRO A 23 11.04 -5.16 -7.16
CA PRO A 23 11.73 -6.25 -6.48
C PRO A 23 11.63 -6.15 -4.95
N GLU A 24 11.42 -7.30 -4.29
CA GLU A 24 11.21 -7.38 -2.84
C GLU A 24 12.39 -6.80 -2.02
N SER A 25 13.61 -6.86 -2.55
CA SER A 25 14.80 -6.24 -1.93
C SER A 25 14.66 -4.73 -1.73
N LEU A 26 13.96 -4.04 -2.63
CA LEU A 26 13.68 -2.61 -2.47
C LEU A 26 12.51 -2.31 -1.55
N LYS A 27 11.55 -3.22 -1.44
CA LYS A 27 10.34 -3.00 -0.64
C LYS A 27 10.66 -2.83 0.84
N SER A 28 11.74 -3.46 1.28
CA SER A 28 12.28 -3.34 2.65
C SER A 28 13.06 -2.04 2.90
N ASN A 29 13.36 -1.24 1.87
CA ASN A 29 14.08 0.03 2.02
C ASN A 29 13.18 1.07 2.70
N LYS A 30 13.73 1.81 3.68
CA LYS A 30 13.06 2.92 4.37
C LYS A 30 12.52 3.98 3.41
N GLN A 31 13.26 4.30 2.35
CA GLN A 31 12.84 5.31 1.37
C GLN A 31 11.56 4.87 0.63
N TYR A 32 11.49 3.59 0.25
CA TYR A 32 10.31 3.01 -0.38
C TYR A 32 9.11 3.04 0.56
N ARG A 33 9.30 2.64 1.82
CA ARG A 33 8.24 2.70 2.84
C ARG A 33 7.72 4.12 3.06
N ASN A 34 8.62 5.11 3.07
CA ASN A 34 8.21 6.50 3.18
C ASN A 34 7.39 6.94 1.97
N TYR A 35 7.83 6.62 0.76
CA TYR A 35 7.09 6.89 -0.48
C TYR A 35 5.69 6.27 -0.46
N ILE A 36 5.58 4.98 -0.10
CA ILE A 36 4.30 4.26 -0.03
C ILE A 36 3.34 4.90 0.98
N ASN A 37 3.84 5.32 2.15
CA ASN A 37 3.00 6.01 3.12
C ASN A 37 2.54 7.38 2.63
N LEU A 38 3.42 8.18 2.02
CA LEU A 38 3.05 9.48 1.45
C LEU A 38 2.04 9.34 0.31
N LEU A 39 2.24 8.36 -0.57
CA LEU A 39 1.33 8.07 -1.67
C LEU A 39 -0.04 7.65 -1.15
N TRP A 40 -0.09 6.73 -0.18
CA TRP A 40 -1.35 6.33 0.45
C TRP A 40 -2.08 7.51 1.09
N ASN A 41 -1.38 8.35 1.86
CA ASN A 41 -1.98 9.51 2.50
C ASN A 41 -2.59 10.48 1.48
N TYR A 42 -1.88 10.75 0.38
CA TYR A 42 -2.40 11.58 -0.71
C TYR A 42 -3.64 10.96 -1.36
N LEU A 43 -3.60 9.66 -1.71
CA LEU A 43 -4.72 9.00 -2.37
C LEU A 43 -5.96 8.91 -1.47
N GLN A 44 -5.77 8.63 -0.18
CA GLN A 44 -6.83 8.60 0.82
C GLN A 44 -7.50 9.98 0.99
N ASP A 45 -6.69 11.01 1.09
CA ASP A 45 -7.13 12.40 1.24
C ASP A 45 -7.84 12.90 -0.02
N PHE A 46 -7.30 12.59 -1.20
CA PHE A 46 -7.95 12.88 -2.49
C PHE A 46 -9.28 12.14 -2.65
N PHE A 47 -9.31 10.84 -2.34
CA PHE A 47 -10.53 10.03 -2.46
C PHE A 47 -11.65 10.57 -1.56
N SER A 48 -11.33 10.89 -0.29
CA SER A 48 -12.29 11.45 0.66
C SER A 48 -12.89 12.78 0.18
N ARG A 49 -12.13 13.59 -0.56
CA ARG A 49 -12.62 14.84 -1.15
C ARG A 49 -13.52 14.61 -2.36
N VAL A 50 -13.14 13.67 -3.23
CA VAL A 50 -13.83 13.45 -4.52
C VAL A 50 -15.08 12.58 -4.34
N GLN A 51 -15.09 11.70 -3.34
CA GLN A 51 -16.17 10.76 -3.04
C GLN A 51 -16.58 10.81 -1.56
N PRO A 52 -17.09 11.95 -1.06
CA PRO A 52 -17.38 12.14 0.37
C PRO A 52 -18.53 11.26 0.89
N LEU A 53 -19.36 10.70 0.01
CA LEU A 53 -20.47 9.82 0.37
C LEU A 53 -20.04 8.35 0.52
N VAL A 54 -18.80 8.01 0.17
CA VAL A 54 -18.28 6.65 0.24
C VAL A 54 -17.46 6.48 1.51
N GLU A 55 -17.88 5.55 2.36
CA GLU A 55 -17.16 5.21 3.60
C GLU A 55 -15.88 4.42 3.29
N LEU A 56 -14.77 5.13 3.16
CA LEU A 56 -13.47 4.54 2.82
C LEU A 56 -13.00 3.50 3.84
N ASN A 57 -13.35 3.64 5.11
CA ASN A 57 -12.97 2.68 6.16
C ASN A 57 -13.60 1.30 5.93
N ASP A 58 -14.84 1.25 5.45
CA ASP A 58 -15.53 0.00 5.16
C ASP A 58 -14.89 -0.70 3.95
N LEU A 59 -14.53 0.07 2.92
CA LEU A 59 -13.77 -0.45 1.78
C LEU A 59 -12.41 -1.01 2.21
N ILE A 60 -11.67 -0.29 3.07
CA ILE A 60 -10.37 -0.75 3.59
C ILE A 60 -10.54 -2.08 4.33
N LYS A 61 -11.60 -2.22 5.13
CA LYS A 61 -11.89 -3.46 5.85
C LYS A 61 -12.17 -4.62 4.90
N GLU A 62 -13.02 -4.40 3.90
CA GLU A 62 -13.31 -5.39 2.86
C GLU A 62 -12.02 -5.82 2.13
N TRP A 63 -11.21 -4.86 1.71
CA TRP A 63 -9.94 -5.12 1.04
C TRP A 63 -8.97 -5.90 1.93
N TYR A 64 -8.97 -5.65 3.24
CA TYR A 64 -8.14 -6.39 4.18
C TYR A 64 -8.56 -7.86 4.26
N GLU A 65 -9.86 -8.15 4.32
CA GLU A 65 -10.38 -9.52 4.31
C GLU A 65 -10.04 -10.26 3.00
N GLN A 66 -10.15 -9.58 1.87
CA GLN A 66 -9.72 -10.10 0.57
C GLN A 66 -8.20 -10.33 0.52
N PHE A 67 -7.42 -9.39 1.08
CA PHE A 67 -5.96 -9.49 1.16
C PHE A 67 -5.55 -10.69 2.00
N GLU A 68 -6.11 -10.87 3.20
CA GLU A 68 -5.80 -12.01 4.08
C GLU A 68 -6.06 -13.34 3.37
N THR A 69 -7.20 -13.44 2.70
CA THR A 69 -7.57 -14.62 1.92
C THR A 69 -6.57 -14.87 0.78
N LYS A 70 -6.18 -13.84 0.04
CA LYS A 70 -5.20 -13.96 -1.06
C LYS A 70 -3.78 -14.24 -0.53
N TRP A 71 -3.41 -13.68 0.62
CA TRP A 71 -2.10 -13.85 1.26
C TRP A 71 -1.89 -15.29 1.75
N LEU A 72 -2.90 -15.86 2.44
CA LEU A 72 -2.88 -17.25 2.89
C LEU A 72 -2.79 -18.23 1.71
N ASN A 73 -3.45 -17.91 0.60
CA ASN A 73 -3.40 -18.71 -0.62
C ASN A 73 -2.16 -18.43 -1.51
N GLY A 74 -1.30 -17.49 -1.12
CA GLY A 74 -0.11 -17.11 -1.91
C GLY A 74 -0.44 -16.50 -3.28
N LYS A 75 -1.62 -15.90 -3.43
CA LYS A 75 -2.13 -15.32 -4.69
C LYS A 75 -1.91 -13.80 -4.80
N ILE A 76 -1.12 -13.20 -3.92
CA ILE A 76 -0.80 -11.77 -3.98
C ILE A 76 0.30 -11.55 -5.04
N ALA A 77 -0.01 -10.75 -6.06
CA ALA A 77 0.92 -10.44 -7.15
C ALA A 77 2.18 -9.71 -6.61
N GLY A 78 3.35 -10.12 -7.09
CA GLY A 78 4.64 -9.54 -6.67
C GLY A 78 5.16 -10.02 -5.31
N TRP A 79 4.50 -10.97 -4.66
CA TRP A 79 4.91 -11.55 -3.37
C TRP A 79 4.97 -13.07 -3.44
N LYS A 80 6.17 -13.65 -3.36
CA LYS A 80 6.35 -15.12 -3.30
C LYS A 80 5.92 -15.64 -1.93
N GLN A 81 5.26 -16.79 -1.81
CA GLN A 81 5.11 -17.37 -0.49
C GLN A 81 6.47 -17.86 0.01
N ILE A 82 6.74 -17.60 1.28
CA ILE A 82 7.82 -18.29 2.00
C ILE A 82 7.24 -19.67 2.29
N ASP A 83 7.61 -20.67 1.48
CA ASP A 83 7.28 -22.07 1.76
C ASP A 83 7.87 -22.40 3.14
N LYS A 84 7.05 -22.36 4.20
CA LYS A 84 7.46 -22.88 5.52
C LYS A 84 7.91 -24.35 5.43
N HIS A 85 7.54 -25.04 4.36
CA HIS A 85 7.86 -26.44 4.07
C HIS A 85 9.15 -26.69 3.27
N LYS A 86 9.91 -25.67 2.85
CA LYS A 86 11.27 -25.91 2.31
C LYS A 86 12.37 -26.01 3.38
N ASN A 87 12.01 -25.81 4.65
CA ASN A 87 12.81 -26.22 5.82
C ASN A 87 12.17 -27.45 6.49
N ASN A 88 11.79 -28.48 5.73
CA ASN A 88 11.36 -29.78 6.29
C ASN A 88 12.53 -30.63 6.83
N ASP A 89 13.70 -30.03 7.09
CA ASP A 89 14.72 -30.57 7.99
C ASP A 89 14.60 -29.99 9.41
N GLU A 90 13.39 -29.55 9.82
CA GLU A 90 13.06 -29.47 11.24
C GLU A 90 12.47 -30.81 11.69
N PRO A 91 13.25 -31.59 12.45
CA PRO A 91 12.82 -32.91 12.77
C PRO A 91 11.77 -32.87 13.89
N GLN A 92 10.63 -33.51 13.65
CA GLN A 92 9.56 -33.61 14.65
C GLN A 92 10.08 -34.33 15.90
N PRO A 93 9.70 -33.92 17.11
CA PRO A 93 10.12 -34.57 18.34
C PRO A 93 9.69 -36.05 18.33
N LEU A 94 10.65 -36.95 18.51
CA LEU A 94 10.39 -38.38 18.49
C LEU A 94 9.54 -38.79 19.70
N ARG A 95 8.31 -39.24 19.45
CA ARG A 95 7.40 -39.73 20.51
C ARG A 95 7.77 -41.16 20.91
N LEU A 96 8.48 -41.31 22.03
CA LEU A 96 8.93 -42.60 22.55
C LEU A 96 7.79 -43.54 22.98
N GLU A 97 6.59 -43.00 23.21
CA GLU A 97 5.38 -43.74 23.57
C GLU A 97 4.97 -44.77 22.52
N ILE A 98 5.26 -44.50 21.24
CA ILE A 98 4.84 -45.32 20.09
C ILE A 98 5.67 -46.61 19.98
N PHE A 99 6.90 -46.59 20.47
CA PHE A 99 7.83 -47.70 20.35
C PHE A 99 7.67 -48.66 21.52
N ASN A 100 7.82 -49.96 21.29
CA ASN A 100 7.65 -51.01 22.30
C ASN A 100 8.97 -51.66 22.75
N SER A 101 10.09 -51.34 22.08
CA SER A 101 11.42 -51.81 22.48
C SER A 101 12.54 -50.88 22.01
N SER A 102 13.73 -50.99 22.60
CA SER A 102 14.94 -50.33 22.12
C SER A 102 15.34 -50.78 20.71
N ASN A 103 15.11 -52.04 20.36
CA ASN A 103 15.42 -52.57 19.02
C ASN A 103 14.58 -51.90 17.93
N GLU A 104 13.35 -51.48 18.24
CA GLU A 104 12.49 -50.76 17.29
C GLU A 104 12.98 -49.33 17.04
N LEU A 105 13.59 -48.71 18.05
CA LEU A 105 14.26 -47.42 17.92
C LEU A 105 15.51 -47.50 17.06
N GLU A 106 16.22 -48.64 17.06
CA GLU A 106 17.39 -48.84 16.20
C GLU A 106 17.05 -48.73 14.70
N ALA A 107 15.84 -49.19 14.33
CA ALA A 107 15.37 -49.14 12.94
C ALA A 107 15.16 -47.71 12.41
N LEU A 108 15.07 -46.70 13.30
CA LEU A 108 14.99 -45.28 12.92
C LEU A 108 16.32 -44.73 12.38
N GLY A 109 17.41 -45.45 12.58
CA GLY A 109 18.73 -45.06 12.11
C GLY A 109 19.45 -44.08 13.03
N ILE A 110 20.76 -43.99 12.78
CA ILE A 110 21.71 -43.33 13.68
C ILE A 110 21.49 -41.82 13.80
N ASP A 111 21.02 -41.18 12.72
CA ASP A 111 20.82 -39.73 12.66
C ASP A 111 19.58 -39.32 13.44
N ARG A 112 18.47 -40.06 13.30
CA ARG A 112 17.22 -39.82 14.02
C ARG A 112 17.38 -40.02 15.53
N LEU A 113 18.15 -41.02 15.93
CA LEU A 113 18.47 -41.28 17.35
C LEU A 113 19.37 -40.21 17.96
N LYS A 114 20.39 -39.76 17.21
CA LYS A 114 21.27 -38.67 17.64
C LYS A 114 20.47 -37.41 17.91
N GLU A 115 19.61 -37.07 16.97
CA GLU A 115 18.80 -35.87 16.99
C GLU A 115 17.75 -35.89 18.13
N ALA A 116 17.08 -37.03 18.35
CA ALA A 116 16.20 -37.22 19.50
C ALA A 116 16.94 -37.12 20.85
N LEU A 117 18.17 -37.63 20.95
CA LEU A 117 19.01 -37.49 22.15
C LEU A 117 19.44 -36.02 22.36
N GLU A 118 19.80 -35.29 21.31
CA GLU A 118 20.15 -33.87 21.39
C GLU A 118 18.96 -32.99 21.80
N ALA A 119 17.76 -33.31 21.29
CA ALA A 119 16.52 -32.63 21.65
C ALA A 119 16.21 -32.74 23.15
N ILE A 120 16.44 -33.93 23.73
CA ILE A 120 16.25 -34.20 25.17
C ILE A 120 17.47 -33.73 26.00
N GLY A 121 18.58 -33.37 25.36
CA GLY A 121 19.80 -32.89 26.01
C GLY A 121 20.67 -34.00 26.60
N LEU A 122 20.58 -35.21 26.06
CA LEU A 122 21.35 -36.39 26.44
C LEU A 122 22.63 -36.53 25.60
N LYS A 123 23.62 -37.23 26.12
CA LYS A 123 24.85 -37.55 25.37
C LYS A 123 24.55 -38.46 24.17
N CYS A 124 25.20 -38.20 23.04
CA CYS A 124 24.95 -38.89 21.77
C CYS A 124 26.06 -39.88 21.34
N GLY A 125 27.05 -40.13 22.20
CA GLY A 125 28.16 -41.05 21.91
C GLY A 125 27.78 -42.54 22.00
N GLY A 126 28.58 -43.40 21.38
CA GLY A 126 28.39 -44.86 21.36
C GLY A 126 27.84 -45.40 20.04
N THR A 127 27.57 -46.70 20.03
CA THR A 127 26.97 -47.43 18.91
C THR A 127 25.50 -47.07 18.72
N LEU A 128 24.91 -47.45 17.58
CA LEU A 128 23.48 -47.24 17.28
C LEU A 128 22.59 -47.82 18.38
N LYS A 129 22.93 -49.03 18.86
CA LYS A 129 22.29 -49.71 19.98
C LYS A 129 22.38 -48.92 21.29
N ASP A 130 23.57 -48.42 21.64
CA ASP A 130 23.75 -47.61 22.86
C ASP A 130 22.90 -46.33 22.85
N ARG A 131 22.68 -45.74 21.67
CA ARG A 131 21.83 -44.56 21.51
C ARG A 131 20.35 -44.91 21.68
N ALA A 132 19.90 -46.01 21.08
CA ALA A 132 18.55 -46.50 21.22
C ALA A 132 18.21 -46.88 22.68
N GLU A 133 19.11 -47.58 23.36
CA GLU A 133 18.97 -47.94 24.78
C GLU A 133 18.94 -46.71 25.69
N ARG A 134 19.76 -45.69 25.41
CA ARG A 134 19.79 -44.44 26.16
C ARG A 134 18.53 -43.60 25.97
N LEU A 135 17.98 -43.60 24.77
CA LEU A 135 16.72 -42.91 24.48
C LEU A 135 15.55 -43.66 25.14
N TRP A 136 15.58 -44.99 25.11
CA TRP A 136 14.58 -45.86 25.74
C TRP A 136 14.59 -45.78 27.27
N SER A 137 15.75 -45.68 27.92
CA SER A 137 15.85 -45.59 29.39
C SER A 137 15.24 -44.31 29.97
N VAL A 138 14.96 -43.33 29.11
CA VAL A 138 14.35 -42.03 29.46
C VAL A 138 12.86 -41.98 29.06
N LYS A 139 12.32 -43.05 28.48
CA LYS A 139 10.90 -43.14 28.11
C LYS A 139 10.01 -42.92 29.33
N GLY A 140 9.17 -41.88 29.27
CA GLY A 140 8.21 -41.55 30.33
C GLY A 140 8.77 -40.73 31.50
N LEU A 141 10.07 -40.41 31.50
CA LEU A 141 10.65 -39.50 32.49
C LEU A 141 10.48 -38.04 32.06
N LYS A 142 10.19 -37.16 33.00
CA LYS A 142 10.24 -35.72 32.75
C LYS A 142 11.70 -35.27 32.64
N PRO A 143 12.00 -34.18 31.91
CA PRO A 143 13.37 -33.68 31.77
C PRO A 143 14.10 -33.41 33.09
N GLU A 144 13.35 -33.10 34.15
CA GLU A 144 13.83 -32.86 35.52
C GLU A 144 14.36 -34.15 36.17
N ASP A 145 13.70 -35.28 35.97
CA ASP A 145 14.00 -36.57 36.59
C ASP A 145 15.14 -37.35 35.92
N ILE A 146 15.64 -36.85 34.77
CA ILE A 146 16.76 -37.46 34.05
C ILE A 146 18.07 -37.24 34.84
N PRO A 147 18.85 -38.31 35.13
CA PRO A 147 20.07 -38.20 35.91
C PRO A 147 21.12 -37.31 35.24
N GLU A 148 21.72 -36.40 36.03
CA GLU A 148 22.68 -35.39 35.56
C GLU A 148 23.89 -35.96 34.81
N LYS A 149 24.29 -37.20 35.15
CA LYS A 149 25.41 -37.89 34.48
C LYS A 149 25.14 -38.14 32.98
N LEU A 150 23.87 -38.25 32.59
CA LEU A 150 23.45 -38.48 31.20
C LEU A 150 23.22 -37.18 30.42
N LYS A 151 22.97 -36.05 31.11
CA LYS A 151 22.76 -34.74 30.50
C LYS A 151 24.08 -34.17 29.95
N VAL A 152 23.98 -33.42 28.85
CA VAL A 152 25.09 -32.63 28.32
C VAL A 152 25.23 -31.36 29.17
N LYS A 153 26.46 -31.05 29.61
CA LYS A 153 26.74 -29.76 30.28
C LYS A 153 26.47 -28.62 29.29
N THR A 154 25.54 -27.73 29.61
CA THR A 154 25.09 -26.66 28.72
C THR A 154 26.17 -25.60 28.52
N ASN A 155 26.66 -25.44 27.29
CA ASN A 155 27.33 -24.23 26.83
C ASN A 155 26.29 -23.32 26.12
N ASN A 156 26.52 -22.00 26.15
CA ASN A 156 25.65 -20.86 25.76
C ASN A 156 24.98 -20.87 24.35
N ASN A 157 25.01 -21.96 23.59
CA ASN A 157 24.49 -22.03 22.22
C ASN A 157 22.95 -22.14 22.10
N LYS A 158 22.21 -22.49 23.17
CA LYS A 158 20.74 -22.55 23.13
C LYS A 158 20.05 -21.17 23.08
N LYS A 159 20.72 -20.11 23.55
CA LYS A 159 20.18 -18.74 23.56
C LYS A 159 20.06 -18.17 22.13
N ARG A 160 20.99 -18.52 21.23
CA ARG A 160 20.97 -18.09 19.81
C ARG A 160 19.79 -18.60 18.98
N LYS A 161 19.27 -19.80 19.26
CA LYS A 161 18.15 -20.40 18.49
C LYS A 161 16.79 -19.75 18.80
N LEU A 162 16.57 -19.27 20.02
CA LEU A 162 15.35 -18.55 20.40
C LEU A 162 15.31 -17.16 19.76
N ASP A 163 16.45 -16.46 19.75
CA ASP A 163 16.59 -15.13 19.13
C ASP A 163 16.38 -15.18 17.58
N GLU A 164 16.74 -16.28 16.92
CA GLU A 164 16.50 -16.47 15.46
C GLU A 164 15.02 -16.73 15.11
N VAL A 165 14.27 -17.43 15.97
CA VAL A 165 12.83 -17.69 15.76
C VAL A 165 12.00 -16.42 15.99
N GLU A 166 12.35 -15.61 16.98
CA GLU A 166 11.73 -14.28 17.17
C GLU A 166 12.07 -13.33 16.02
N GLY A 167 13.33 -13.29 15.57
CA GLY A 167 13.75 -12.46 14.45
C GLY A 167 13.06 -12.81 13.11
N THR A 168 12.79 -14.09 12.87
CA THR A 168 12.08 -14.55 11.66
C THR A 168 10.59 -14.23 11.70
N ASN A 169 9.89 -14.42 12.83
CA ASN A 169 8.49 -14.03 12.97
C ASN A 169 8.29 -12.52 12.81
N VAL A 170 9.16 -11.69 13.41
CA VAL A 170 9.13 -10.22 13.24
C VAL A 170 9.38 -9.81 11.78
N SER A 171 10.25 -10.53 11.06
CA SER A 171 10.50 -10.29 9.63
C SER A 171 9.27 -10.65 8.78
N ILE A 172 8.60 -11.76 9.09
CA ILE A 172 7.37 -12.20 8.41
C ILE A 172 6.24 -11.18 8.62
N ASP A 173 6.09 -10.64 9.82
CA ASP A 173 5.08 -9.61 10.11
C ASP A 173 5.35 -8.31 9.35
N LYS A 174 6.62 -7.86 9.33
CA LYS A 174 7.02 -6.69 8.53
C LYS A 174 6.77 -6.91 7.04
N ARG A 175 7.06 -8.10 6.54
CA ARG A 175 6.83 -8.47 5.14
C ARG A 175 5.35 -8.41 4.76
N LYS A 176 4.50 -9.00 5.60
CA LYS A 176 3.05 -8.98 5.43
C LYS A 176 2.51 -7.55 5.47
N GLN A 177 3.02 -6.73 6.39
CA GLN A 177 2.64 -5.32 6.49
C GLN A 177 2.94 -4.55 5.20
N ILE A 178 4.11 -4.74 4.59
CA ILE A 178 4.46 -4.06 3.33
C ILE A 178 3.54 -4.53 2.20
N ALA A 179 3.26 -5.84 2.12
CA ALA A 179 2.36 -6.37 1.12
C ALA A 179 0.95 -5.79 1.24
N TRP A 180 0.45 -5.62 2.47
CA TRP A 180 -0.81 -4.95 2.73
C TRP A 180 -0.78 -3.47 2.29
N GLU A 181 0.28 -2.73 2.64
CA GLU A 181 0.43 -1.32 2.27
C GLU A 181 0.40 -1.11 0.76
N GLU A 182 0.99 -2.02 -0.02
CA GLU A 182 0.90 -2.00 -1.49
C GLU A 182 -0.50 -2.38 -1.98
N TYR A 183 -1.10 -3.43 -1.41
CA TYR A 183 -2.40 -3.94 -1.84
C TYR A 183 -3.50 -2.87 -1.74
N ARG A 184 -3.53 -2.10 -0.65
CA ARG A 184 -4.51 -1.01 -0.49
C ARG A 184 -4.30 0.13 -1.51
N ILE A 185 -3.05 0.45 -1.87
CA ILE A 185 -2.75 1.46 -2.91
C ILE A 185 -3.21 0.98 -4.28
N ILE A 186 -2.97 -0.28 -4.60
CA ILE A 186 -3.47 -0.89 -5.84
C ILE A 186 -5.00 -0.83 -5.86
N SER A 187 -5.65 -1.25 -4.78
CA SER A 187 -7.12 -1.31 -4.69
C SER A 187 -7.77 0.07 -4.83
N ILE A 188 -7.25 1.10 -4.14
CA ILE A 188 -7.80 2.46 -4.26
C ILE A 188 -7.53 3.06 -5.64
N SER A 189 -6.39 2.73 -6.27
CA SER A 189 -6.08 3.18 -7.63
C SER A 189 -6.97 2.52 -8.68
N GLU A 190 -7.38 1.26 -8.48
CA GLU A 190 -8.34 0.57 -9.35
C GLU A 190 -9.70 1.27 -9.36
N ILE A 191 -10.19 1.71 -8.21
CA ILE A 191 -11.45 2.50 -8.14
C ILE A 191 -11.29 3.86 -8.80
N MET A 192 -10.12 4.50 -8.66
CA MET A 192 -9.84 5.82 -9.23
C MET A 192 -9.25 5.77 -10.65
N MET A 193 -9.31 4.64 -11.35
CA MET A 193 -8.62 4.45 -12.63
C MET A 193 -9.06 5.47 -13.68
N ASP A 194 -10.35 5.81 -13.74
CA ASP A 194 -10.86 6.82 -14.69
C ASP A 194 -10.25 8.20 -14.43
N ILE A 195 -10.07 8.58 -13.16
CA ILE A 195 -9.43 9.83 -12.76
C ILE A 195 -7.96 9.80 -13.18
N ILE A 196 -7.25 8.70 -12.91
CA ILE A 196 -5.83 8.54 -13.27
C ILE A 196 -5.65 8.67 -14.79
N ILE A 197 -6.50 8.00 -15.58
CA ILE A 197 -6.49 8.08 -17.04
C ILE A 197 -6.78 9.51 -17.51
N SER A 198 -7.75 10.18 -16.89
CA SER A 198 -8.09 11.57 -17.20
C SER A 198 -6.92 12.52 -16.91
N THR A 199 -6.27 12.36 -15.75
CA THR A 199 -5.08 13.14 -15.36
C THR A 199 -3.95 12.92 -16.37
N LYS A 200 -3.72 11.68 -16.81
CA LYS A 200 -2.71 11.37 -17.82
C LYS A 200 -3.00 12.09 -19.15
N ARG A 201 -4.23 12.00 -19.67
CA ARG A 201 -4.63 12.69 -20.91
C ARG A 201 -4.49 14.20 -20.79
N HIS A 202 -4.83 14.77 -19.63
CA HIS A 202 -4.67 16.19 -19.37
C HIS A 202 -3.19 16.61 -19.41
N ILE A 203 -2.30 15.82 -18.82
CA ILE A 203 -0.85 16.11 -18.87
C ILE A 203 -0.30 15.95 -20.29
N GLU A 204 -0.72 14.93 -21.03
CA GLU A 204 -0.37 14.76 -22.44
C GLU A 204 -0.80 15.99 -23.26
N LYS A 205 -2.02 16.50 -23.02
CA LYS A 205 -2.50 17.75 -23.64
C LYS A 205 -1.59 18.93 -23.28
N ILE A 206 -1.33 19.15 -21.98
CA ILE A 206 -0.46 20.26 -21.52
C ILE A 206 0.94 20.18 -22.14
N GLN A 207 1.50 18.98 -22.28
CA GLN A 207 2.82 18.79 -22.89
C GLN A 207 2.85 19.17 -24.38
N THR A 208 1.70 19.17 -25.06
CA THR A 208 1.59 19.58 -26.48
C THR A 208 1.34 21.08 -26.68
N LEU A 209 1.00 21.82 -25.62
CA LEU A 209 0.66 23.23 -25.72
C LEU A 209 1.89 24.10 -25.93
N THR A 210 1.69 25.20 -26.66
CA THR A 210 2.63 26.32 -26.71
C THR A 210 2.61 27.11 -25.40
N MET A 211 3.63 27.95 -25.19
CA MET A 211 3.72 28.78 -23.97
C MET A 211 2.52 29.72 -23.82
N GLU A 212 2.06 30.33 -24.92
CA GLU A 212 0.91 31.24 -24.94
C GLU A 212 -0.39 30.52 -24.58
N GLU A 213 -0.61 29.32 -25.14
CA GLU A 213 -1.78 28.49 -24.79
C GLU A 213 -1.74 28.04 -23.33
N LYS A 214 -0.55 27.74 -22.79
CA LYS A 214 -0.40 27.36 -21.38
C LYS A 214 -0.66 28.52 -20.42
N GLU A 215 -0.24 29.74 -20.77
CA GLU A 215 -0.57 30.95 -20.00
C GLU A 215 -2.07 31.24 -20.01
N LEU A 216 -2.74 31.03 -21.15
CA LEU A 216 -4.19 31.15 -21.26
C LEU A 216 -4.93 30.12 -20.40
N GLU A 217 -4.53 28.84 -20.42
CA GLU A 217 -5.15 27.81 -19.57
C GLU A 217 -5.00 28.13 -18.07
N LEU A 218 -3.83 28.58 -17.62
CA LEU A 218 -3.61 29.01 -16.24
C LEU A 218 -4.49 30.19 -15.85
N TYR A 219 -4.62 31.18 -16.75
CA TYR A 219 -5.49 32.33 -16.53
C TYR A 219 -6.97 31.92 -16.43
N GLU A 220 -7.41 30.97 -17.26
CA GLU A 220 -8.77 30.43 -17.18
C GLU A 220 -9.00 29.66 -15.85
N GLU A 221 -8.06 28.83 -15.43
CA GLU A 221 -8.13 28.08 -14.16
C GLU A 221 -8.18 29.00 -12.93
N GLU A 222 -7.34 30.02 -12.87
CA GLU A 222 -7.33 31.02 -11.79
C GLU A 222 -8.67 31.76 -11.71
N ASN A 223 -9.23 32.15 -12.86
CA ASN A 223 -10.52 32.84 -12.91
C ASN A 223 -11.68 31.96 -12.46
N ILE A 224 -11.67 30.66 -12.80
CA ILE A 224 -12.70 29.72 -12.32
C ILE A 224 -12.64 29.60 -10.79
N GLN A 225 -11.45 29.54 -10.20
CA GLN A 225 -11.29 29.48 -8.74
C GLN A 225 -11.80 30.75 -8.04
N LEU A 226 -11.58 31.94 -8.63
CA LEU A 226 -12.12 33.21 -8.11
C LEU A 226 -13.65 33.24 -8.10
N VAL A 227 -14.28 32.71 -9.16
CA VAL A 227 -15.75 32.63 -9.27
C VAL A 227 -16.35 31.63 -8.28
N ASP A 228 -15.67 30.53 -7.98
CA ASP A 228 -16.14 29.54 -7.00
C ASP A 228 -15.94 30.01 -5.54
N ASN A 229 -14.91 30.81 -5.28
CA ASN A 229 -14.70 31.41 -3.96
C ASN A 229 -15.74 32.50 -3.66
N THR A 230 -16.08 33.35 -4.64
CA THR A 230 -17.13 34.38 -4.49
C THR A 230 -18.51 33.76 -4.21
N LYS A 231 -18.88 32.63 -4.84
CA LYS A 231 -20.12 31.89 -4.51
C LYS A 231 -20.19 31.36 -3.08
N LYS A 232 -19.04 31.08 -2.45
CA LYS A 232 -19.00 30.63 -1.04
C LYS A 232 -19.13 31.78 -0.07
N GLU A 233 -18.65 32.98 -0.43
CA GLU A 233 -18.78 34.19 0.39
C GLU A 233 -20.21 34.76 0.35
N SER A 234 -20.92 34.68 -0.77
CA SER A 234 -22.31 35.14 -0.89
C SER A 234 -23.37 34.26 -0.19
N LYS A 235 -22.96 33.24 0.57
CA LYS A 235 -23.87 32.35 1.35
C LYS A 235 -23.88 32.66 2.85
N LYS A 236 -23.20 33.71 3.31
CA LYS A 236 -23.36 34.24 4.66
C LYS A 236 -24.42 35.34 4.64
N GLU A 237 -25.62 34.96 5.07
CA GLU A 237 -26.70 35.72 5.71
C GLU A 237 -27.06 37.12 5.18
N ASP A 238 -28.35 37.26 4.85
CA ASP A 238 -29.08 38.52 4.68
C ASP A 238 -28.80 39.54 5.80
N ASP A 239 -28.64 40.82 5.41
CA ASP A 239 -28.97 42.07 6.14
C ASP A 239 -27.93 43.20 5.97
N ASP A 240 -27.58 43.59 4.74
CA ASP A 240 -27.20 45.00 4.44
C ASP A 240 -27.23 45.26 2.92
N ASP A 241 -28.20 46.04 2.46
CA ASP A 241 -28.52 46.33 1.04
C ASP A 241 -27.58 47.36 0.36
N ASP A 242 -26.46 47.73 0.98
CA ASP A 242 -25.61 48.86 0.53
C ASP A 242 -24.14 48.51 0.22
N GLU A 243 -23.74 47.24 0.20
CA GLU A 243 -22.39 46.87 -0.26
C GLU A 243 -22.32 46.73 -1.80
N PRO A 244 -21.37 47.42 -2.48
CA PRO A 244 -21.21 47.30 -3.93
C PRO A 244 -20.94 45.86 -4.34
N ILE A 245 -21.82 45.29 -5.18
CA ILE A 245 -21.67 43.93 -5.70
C ILE A 245 -20.33 43.85 -6.46
N TYR A 246 -19.40 43.06 -5.92
CA TYR A 246 -18.05 42.91 -6.46
C TYR A 246 -18.09 42.24 -7.86
N ASN A 247 -17.90 43.05 -8.91
CA ASN A 247 -17.91 42.63 -10.32
C ASN A 247 -16.54 42.87 -10.98
N PRO A 248 -15.50 42.10 -10.63
CA PRO A 248 -14.13 42.33 -11.09
C PRO A 248 -13.96 42.14 -12.60
N LEU A 249 -14.85 41.38 -13.24
CA LEU A 249 -14.85 41.12 -14.68
C LEU A 249 -15.71 42.13 -15.46
N ASN A 250 -16.36 43.09 -14.77
CA ASN A 250 -17.33 44.03 -15.36
C ASN A 250 -18.36 43.34 -16.27
N LEU A 251 -18.81 42.14 -15.90
CA LEU A 251 -19.81 41.41 -16.67
C LEU A 251 -21.15 42.16 -16.61
N PRO A 252 -21.95 42.12 -17.69
CA PRO A 252 -23.29 42.71 -17.69
C PRO A 252 -24.11 42.18 -16.51
N LEU A 253 -24.85 43.07 -15.85
CA LEU A 253 -25.71 42.67 -14.73
C LEU A 253 -26.98 42.01 -15.29
N GLY A 254 -27.38 40.89 -14.68
CA GLY A 254 -28.66 40.26 -14.97
C GLY A 254 -29.83 41.08 -14.42
N TRP A 255 -31.05 40.59 -14.65
CA TRP A 255 -32.29 41.19 -14.10
C TRP A 255 -32.34 41.20 -12.56
N ASP A 256 -31.50 40.37 -11.92
CA ASP A 256 -31.32 40.26 -10.48
C ASP A 256 -30.23 41.21 -9.93
N GLY A 257 -29.72 42.14 -10.75
CA GLY A 257 -28.67 43.10 -10.36
C GLY A 257 -27.28 42.50 -10.15
N LYS A 258 -27.14 41.17 -10.21
CA LYS A 258 -25.86 40.44 -10.07
C LYS A 258 -25.18 40.21 -11.43
N PRO A 259 -23.84 40.17 -11.49
CA PRO A 259 -23.10 39.85 -12.72
C PRO A 259 -23.55 38.51 -13.31
N ILE A 260 -23.83 38.47 -14.61
CA ILE A 260 -24.22 37.21 -15.27
C ILE A 260 -23.07 36.19 -15.18
N PRO A 261 -23.38 34.89 -15.04
CA PRO A 261 -22.33 33.87 -15.02
C PRO A 261 -21.47 33.90 -16.30
N TYR A 262 -20.15 33.82 -16.14
CA TYR A 262 -19.18 33.90 -17.24
C TYR A 262 -19.43 32.89 -18.38
N TRP A 263 -19.83 31.66 -18.03
CA TRP A 263 -20.17 30.64 -19.03
C TRP A 263 -21.40 31.02 -19.86
N LEU A 264 -22.38 31.70 -19.28
CA LEU A 264 -23.58 32.17 -19.97
C LEU A 264 -23.25 33.35 -20.90
N TYR A 265 -22.36 34.23 -20.43
CA TYR A 265 -21.79 35.32 -21.23
C TYR A 265 -21.07 34.78 -22.49
N LYS A 266 -20.25 33.73 -22.34
CA LYS A 266 -19.57 33.06 -23.45
C LYS A 266 -20.54 32.29 -24.36
N LEU A 267 -21.51 31.56 -23.79
CA LEU A 267 -22.50 30.79 -24.56
C LEU A 267 -23.34 31.67 -25.48
N HIS A 268 -23.74 32.85 -25.00
CA HIS A 268 -24.55 33.78 -25.76
C HIS A 268 -23.74 34.75 -26.64
N GLY A 269 -22.41 34.60 -26.73
CA GLY A 269 -21.58 35.44 -27.58
C GLY A 269 -21.47 36.90 -27.14
N LEU A 270 -21.90 37.23 -25.92
CA LEU A 270 -21.92 38.59 -25.36
C LEU A 270 -20.54 39.24 -25.23
N GLY A 271 -19.46 38.47 -25.38
CA GLY A 271 -18.08 38.96 -25.42
C GLY A 271 -17.47 39.14 -26.81
N VAL A 272 -18.28 39.00 -27.87
CA VAL A 272 -17.86 39.22 -29.25
C VAL A 272 -18.28 40.63 -29.68
N GLU A 273 -17.32 41.44 -30.14
CA GLU A 273 -17.58 42.79 -30.63
C GLU A 273 -18.18 42.75 -32.05
N PHE A 274 -19.35 43.35 -32.22
CA PHE A 274 -20.01 43.59 -33.50
C PHE A 274 -20.13 45.08 -33.78
N LYS A 275 -19.59 45.55 -34.90
CA LYS A 275 -19.68 46.97 -35.28
C LYS A 275 -20.87 47.20 -36.21
N CYS A 276 -21.72 48.16 -35.87
CA CYS A 276 -22.83 48.57 -36.72
C CYS A 276 -22.45 49.81 -37.54
N GLU A 277 -22.26 49.62 -38.84
CA GLU A 277 -21.86 50.69 -39.77
C GLU A 277 -22.91 51.80 -39.90
N ILE A 278 -24.20 51.43 -39.84
CA ILE A 278 -25.33 52.36 -39.98
C ILE A 278 -25.50 53.23 -38.72
N CYS A 279 -25.07 52.72 -37.56
CA CYS A 279 -25.06 53.46 -36.30
C CYS A 279 -23.74 54.24 -36.09
N GLY A 280 -23.01 54.56 -37.16
CA GLY A 280 -21.74 55.29 -37.05
C GLY A 280 -20.60 54.46 -36.45
N ASN A 281 -20.51 53.17 -36.81
CA ASN A 281 -19.53 52.21 -36.29
C ASN A 281 -19.61 51.98 -34.76
N TYR A 282 -20.80 52.09 -34.18
CA TYR A 282 -21.02 51.77 -32.78
C TYR A 282 -20.80 50.27 -32.52
N SER A 283 -20.08 49.95 -31.45
CA SER A 283 -19.75 48.58 -31.05
C SER A 283 -20.82 48.00 -30.13
N TYR A 284 -21.38 46.87 -30.52
CA TYR A 284 -22.26 46.02 -29.73
C TYR A 284 -21.47 44.81 -29.23
N TRP A 285 -21.76 44.33 -28.03
CA TRP A 285 -21.07 43.21 -27.40
C TRP A 285 -22.11 42.13 -27.14
N GLY A 286 -22.30 41.25 -28.15
CA GLY A 286 -23.41 40.29 -28.22
C GLY A 286 -24.13 40.21 -29.55
#